data_AF-A0A534YT44-F1
#
_entry.id   AF-A0A534YT44-F1
#
_cell.length_a   1.000
_cell.length_b   1.000
_cell.length_c   1.000
_cell.angle_alpha   90.00
_cell.angle_beta   90.00
_cell.angle_gamma   90.00
#
_symmetry.space_group_name_H-M   'P 1'
#
loop_
_entity.id
_entity.type
_entity.pdbx_description
1 polymer ?
#
loop_
_entity_poly.entity_id
_entity_poly.type
_entity_poly.pdbx_seq_one_letter_code
_entity_poly.pdbx_strand_id
1 'polypeptide(L)'
;MKGTAAASVVAAEPQSGLRAEVVSDLGPLEAEWGVLCDEARAGNVFLSPEWLVPWWKHFGSGREICAIALRDGDRMIGFLPLFREKVRAGGLAITRIAFLGDGATGCDYLDVLATPGREVEVREAALSALGQIEWDLCDLDGLWRESPTALLLAQRFPSVRPVAANAAGLAGADTAVVRDARLRFVCPHIPLDGTWQEFLAGLGR
;
A
#
# COMPACT_ATOMS: atom_id res chain seq x y z
N MET A 1 -17.14 1.91 50.94
CA MET A 1 -17.95 1.10 50.01
C MET A 1 -18.44 1.97 48.86
N LYS A 2 -17.78 1.89 47.71
CA LYS A 2 -18.32 2.08 46.36
C LYS A 2 -17.28 1.43 45.44
N GLY A 3 -17.70 0.33 44.80
CA GLY A 3 -16.86 -0.46 43.92
C GLY A 3 -17.07 -0.11 42.44
N THR A 4 -16.11 -0.62 41.65
CA THR A 4 -16.23 -1.11 40.26
C THR A 4 -16.49 -0.03 39.18
N ALA A 5 -15.76 0.03 38.06
CA ALA A 5 -15.22 -1.08 37.28
C ALA A 5 -13.86 -0.76 36.64
N ALA A 6 -12.97 -1.75 36.72
CA ALA A 6 -11.72 -1.81 35.98
C ALA A 6 -12.02 -2.16 34.51
N ALA A 7 -11.39 -1.45 33.59
CA ALA A 7 -11.36 -1.80 32.18
C ALA A 7 -10.62 -3.13 32.02
N SER A 8 -11.32 -4.15 31.53
CA SER A 8 -10.74 -5.46 31.22
C SER A 8 -10.18 -5.43 29.81
N VAL A 9 -8.86 -5.33 29.68
CA VAL A 9 -8.13 -5.60 28.44
C VAL A 9 -7.86 -7.10 28.39
N VAL A 10 -8.51 -7.81 27.47
CA VAL A 10 -8.12 -9.18 27.14
C VAL A 10 -6.98 -9.08 26.15
N ALA A 11 -5.77 -9.33 26.65
CA ALA A 11 -4.56 -9.40 25.84
C ALA A 11 -4.52 -10.73 25.09
N ALA A 12 -4.50 -10.66 23.76
CA ALA A 12 -3.84 -11.65 22.94
C ALA A 12 -2.52 -11.01 22.48
N GLU A 13 -1.38 -11.59 22.86
CA GLU A 13 -0.06 -11.04 22.48
C GLU A 13 0.17 -11.20 20.98
N PRO A 14 0.42 -10.10 20.23
CA PRO A 14 0.97 -10.19 18.89
C PRO A 14 2.48 -10.34 19.00
N GLN A 15 3.03 -11.30 18.27
CA GLN A 15 4.47 -11.39 18.07
C GLN A 15 4.88 -10.20 17.18
N SER A 16 5.53 -9.20 17.80
CA SER A 16 5.96 -7.86 17.35
C SER A 16 4.99 -6.71 17.69
N GLY A 17 5.49 -5.71 18.43
CA GLY A 17 4.76 -4.52 18.91
C GLY A 17 4.46 -3.48 17.83
N LEU A 18 4.24 -3.93 16.58
CA LEU A 18 3.96 -3.06 15.44
C LEU A 18 2.52 -2.53 15.51
N ARG A 19 2.37 -1.21 15.51
CA ARG A 19 1.07 -0.53 15.52
C ARG A 19 0.75 -0.02 14.11
N ALA A 20 -0.39 -0.40 13.56
CA ALA A 20 -0.94 0.22 12.36
C ALA A 20 -1.86 1.39 12.72
N GLU A 21 -1.70 2.51 12.01
CA GLU A 21 -2.49 3.72 12.18
C GLU A 21 -3.02 4.17 10.82
N VAL A 22 -4.34 4.28 10.68
CA VAL A 22 -4.96 4.90 9.50
C VAL A 22 -4.93 6.41 9.69
N VAL A 23 -4.21 7.10 8.81
CA VAL A 23 -4.06 8.55 8.82
C VAL A 23 -4.94 9.19 7.75
N SER A 24 -5.34 10.44 7.99
CA SER A 24 -6.18 11.24 7.09
C SER A 24 -5.52 12.54 6.63
N ASP A 25 -4.29 12.80 7.09
CA ASP A 25 -3.47 13.94 6.70
C ASP A 25 -2.02 13.48 6.51
N LEU A 26 -1.43 13.86 5.39
CA LEU A 26 -0.04 13.52 5.04
C LEU A 26 0.94 14.52 5.68
N GLY A 27 0.52 15.76 5.93
CA GLY A 27 1.40 16.85 6.36
C GLY A 27 2.27 16.51 7.58
N PRO A 28 1.69 15.96 8.67
CA PRO A 28 2.48 15.56 9.84
C PRO A 28 3.47 14.42 9.60
N LEU A 29 3.29 13.65 8.52
CA LEU A 29 4.12 12.48 8.21
C LEU A 29 5.24 12.78 7.22
N GLU A 30 5.20 13.90 6.49
CA GLU A 30 6.11 14.16 5.36
C GLU A 30 7.59 13.97 5.70
N ALA A 31 8.03 14.54 6.84
CA ALA A 31 9.42 14.44 7.27
C ALA A 31 9.83 13.01 7.62
N GLU A 32 8.98 12.28 8.34
CA GLU A 32 9.24 10.90 8.76
C GLU A 32 9.16 9.92 7.58
N TRP A 33 8.21 10.16 6.67
CA TRP A 33 8.08 9.45 5.42
C TRP A 33 9.32 9.64 4.53
N GLY A 34 9.86 10.86 4.44
CA GLY A 34 11.11 11.12 3.71
C GLY A 34 12.27 10.28 4.25
N VAL A 35 12.43 10.22 5.58
CA VAL A 35 13.44 9.35 6.22
C VAL A 35 13.22 7.88 5.87
N LEU A 36 11.97 7.39 5.91
CA LEU A 36 11.65 6.02 5.54
C LEU A 36 11.98 5.73 4.05
N CYS A 37 11.69 6.67 3.15
CA CYS A 37 12.04 6.55 1.74
C CYS A 37 13.55 6.42 1.52
N ASP A 38 14.34 7.26 2.20
CA ASP A 38 15.80 7.23 2.12
C ASP A 38 16.37 5.90 2.64
N GLU A 39 15.84 5.40 3.75
CA GLU A 39 16.28 4.13 4.35
C GLU A 39 15.91 2.91 3.51
N ALA A 40 14.67 2.87 3.01
CA ALA A 40 14.16 1.77 2.19
C ALA A 40 14.96 1.64 0.88
N ARG A 41 15.68 2.69 0.46
CA ARG A 41 16.39 2.79 -0.82
C ARG A 41 15.52 2.32 -1.97
N ALA A 42 14.21 2.58 -1.87
CA ALA A 42 13.21 1.97 -2.73
C ALA A 42 13.40 2.33 -4.22
N GLY A 43 14.21 3.36 -4.50
CA GLY A 43 14.54 3.79 -5.86
C GLY A 43 13.35 4.32 -6.65
N ASN A 44 12.15 4.33 -6.05
CA ASN A 44 10.92 4.75 -6.67
C ASN A 44 10.50 6.13 -6.18
N VAL A 45 10.71 7.14 -7.03
CA VAL A 45 10.25 8.51 -6.80
C VAL A 45 8.74 8.60 -6.60
N PHE A 46 7.97 7.68 -7.20
CA PHE A 46 6.50 7.68 -7.08
C PHE A 46 5.99 7.29 -5.69
N LEU A 47 6.86 6.82 -4.80
CA LEU A 47 6.54 6.55 -3.42
C LEU A 47 7.06 7.62 -2.45
N SER A 48 7.72 8.67 -2.95
CA SER A 48 8.32 9.70 -2.09
C SER A 48 7.33 10.80 -1.72
N PRO A 49 7.49 11.45 -0.55
CA PRO A 49 6.66 12.60 -0.18
C PRO A 49 6.78 13.74 -1.20
N GLU A 50 7.97 13.96 -1.77
CA GLU A 50 8.24 15.00 -2.77
C GLU A 50 7.40 14.82 -4.03
N TRP A 51 6.98 13.59 -4.35
CA TRP A 51 6.10 13.31 -5.47
C TRP A 51 4.62 13.27 -5.06
N LEU A 52 4.30 12.46 -4.06
CA LEU A 52 2.91 12.13 -3.74
C LEU A 52 2.17 13.24 -2.97
N VAL A 53 2.87 14.11 -2.24
CA VAL A 53 2.22 15.27 -1.60
C VAL A 53 1.76 16.29 -2.63
N PRO A 54 2.60 16.76 -3.59
CA PRO A 54 2.12 17.58 -4.70
C PRO A 54 1.05 16.88 -5.54
N TRP A 55 1.22 15.59 -5.80
CA TRP A 55 0.21 14.81 -6.53
C TRP A 55 -1.13 14.87 -5.81
N TRP A 56 -1.18 14.63 -4.50
CA TRP A 56 -2.41 14.71 -3.72
C TRP A 56 -3.02 16.11 -3.74
N LYS A 57 -2.21 17.16 -3.62
CA LYS A 57 -2.66 18.55 -3.71
C LYS A 57 -3.36 18.86 -5.04
N HIS A 58 -2.93 18.25 -6.14
CA HIS A 58 -3.47 18.52 -7.47
C HIS A 58 -4.57 17.54 -7.92
N PHE A 59 -4.51 16.28 -7.49
CA PHE A 59 -5.39 15.20 -7.96
C PHE A 59 -6.25 14.56 -6.84
N GLY A 60 -6.11 15.03 -5.60
CA GLY A 60 -6.88 14.54 -4.44
C GLY A 60 -8.27 15.17 -4.27
N SER A 61 -8.65 16.14 -5.11
CA SER A 61 -9.95 16.81 -4.99
C SER A 61 -11.12 15.83 -5.07
N GLY A 62 -12.01 15.84 -4.07
CA GLY A 62 -13.17 14.93 -3.99
C GLY A 62 -12.83 13.53 -3.46
N ARG A 63 -11.61 13.34 -2.95
CA ARG A 63 -11.09 12.10 -2.38
C ARG A 63 -10.65 12.35 -0.93
N GLU A 64 -10.47 11.28 -0.17
CA GLU A 64 -10.04 11.35 1.23
C GLU A 64 -8.79 10.49 1.45
N ILE A 65 -7.81 10.99 2.19
CA ILE A 65 -6.65 10.19 2.59
C ILE A 65 -7.10 9.11 3.58
N CYS A 66 -6.62 7.89 3.36
CA CYS A 66 -6.74 6.77 4.29
C CYS A 66 -5.46 5.93 4.31
N ALA A 67 -4.32 6.61 4.23
CA ALA A 67 -3.00 5.97 4.24
C ALA A 67 -2.76 5.25 5.57
N ILE A 68 -1.90 4.23 5.55
CA ILE A 68 -1.60 3.41 6.73
C ILE A 68 -0.14 3.61 7.11
N ALA A 69 0.10 4.16 8.30
CA ALA A 69 1.42 4.25 8.92
C ALA A 69 1.64 3.06 9.86
N LEU A 70 2.77 2.38 9.74
CA LEU A 70 3.17 1.24 10.55
C LEU A 70 4.29 1.68 11.49
N ARG A 71 4.07 1.59 12.80
CA ARG A 71 4.96 2.16 13.83
C ARG A 71 5.49 1.11 14.79
N ASP A 72 6.80 1.14 15.02
CA ASP A 72 7.49 0.42 16.09
C ASP A 72 7.84 1.44 17.17
N GLY A 73 7.04 1.45 18.24
CA GLY A 73 7.03 2.55 19.21
C GLY A 73 6.56 3.87 18.57
N ASP A 74 7.43 4.88 18.58
CA ASP A 74 7.19 6.20 17.99
C ASP A 74 7.68 6.30 16.54
N ARG A 75 8.49 5.34 16.07
CA ARG A 75 9.12 5.38 14.75
C ARG A 75 8.25 4.70 13.70
N MET A 76 7.98 5.38 12.60
CA MET A 76 7.39 4.79 11.41
C MET A 76 8.41 3.90 10.72
N ILE A 77 8.07 2.62 10.60
CA ILE A 77 8.88 1.62 9.92
C ILE A 77 8.23 1.14 8.62
N GLY A 78 7.02 1.62 8.33
CA GLY A 78 6.32 1.30 7.11
C GLY A 78 5.22 2.29 6.78
N PHE A 79 4.92 2.42 5.49
CA PHE A 79 3.90 3.33 5.00
C PHE A 79 3.22 2.76 3.76
N LEU A 80 1.88 2.69 3.79
CA LEU A 80 1.06 2.29 2.66
C LEU A 80 0.19 3.50 2.25
N PRO A 81 0.60 4.25 1.21
CA PRO A 81 -0.07 5.48 0.82
C PRO A 81 -1.37 5.19 0.05
N LEU A 82 -2.52 5.41 0.68
CA LEU A 82 -3.85 5.16 0.11
C LEU A 82 -4.79 6.37 0.21
N PHE A 83 -5.71 6.46 -0.74
CA PHE A 83 -6.89 7.32 -0.68
C PHE A 83 -8.16 6.50 -0.93
N ARG A 84 -9.28 7.04 -0.47
CA ARG A 84 -10.62 6.52 -0.78
C ARG A 84 -11.46 7.54 -1.51
N GLU A 85 -12.34 7.06 -2.37
CA GLU A 85 -13.28 7.87 -3.13
C GLU A 85 -14.60 7.13 -3.35
N LYS A 86 -15.66 7.90 -3.60
CA LYS A 86 -16.96 7.34 -4.03
C LYS A 86 -17.01 7.36 -5.55
N VAL A 87 -17.12 6.19 -6.16
CA VAL A 87 -17.27 6.03 -7.62
C VAL A 87 -18.60 5.37 -7.96
N ARG A 88 -19.05 5.51 -9.21
CA ARG A 88 -20.23 4.80 -9.72
C ARG A 88 -19.81 3.63 -10.59
N ALA A 89 -20.23 2.43 -10.22
CA ALA A 89 -20.05 1.20 -11.00
C ALA A 89 -21.42 0.58 -11.27
N GLY A 90 -21.80 0.46 -12.56
CA GLY A 90 -23.10 -0.13 -12.93
C GLY A 90 -24.32 0.60 -12.33
N GLY A 91 -24.23 1.89 -12.06
CA GLY A 91 -25.29 2.69 -11.43
C GLY A 91 -25.31 2.66 -9.90
N LEU A 92 -24.52 1.81 -9.24
CA LEU A 92 -24.35 1.80 -7.79
C LEU A 92 -23.18 2.70 -7.36
N ALA A 93 -23.37 3.43 -6.25
CA ALA A 93 -22.28 4.14 -5.60
C ALA A 93 -21.48 3.16 -4.74
N ILE A 94 -20.18 3.06 -5.00
CA ILE A 94 -19.26 2.18 -4.28
C ILE A 94 -18.09 2.98 -3.72
N THR A 95 -17.46 2.44 -2.69
CA THR A 95 -16.26 2.96 -2.04
C THR A 95 -15.04 2.29 -2.66
N ARG A 96 -14.25 3.05 -3.42
CA ARG A 96 -12.98 2.59 -3.97
C ARG A 96 -11.85 3.08 -3.07
N ILE A 97 -10.96 2.18 -2.67
CA ILE A 97 -9.66 2.51 -2.10
C ILE A 97 -8.58 2.22 -3.14
N ALA A 98 -7.61 3.11 -3.27
CA ALA A 98 -6.53 3.01 -4.25
C ALA A 98 -5.24 3.65 -3.71
N PHE A 99 -4.09 3.36 -4.33
CA PHE A 99 -2.84 4.03 -3.99
C PHE A 99 -2.88 5.54 -4.27
N LEU A 100 -2.20 6.34 -3.45
CA LEU A 100 -1.81 7.68 -3.91
C LEU A 100 -0.92 7.52 -5.14
N GLY A 101 -1.17 8.35 -6.16
CA GLY A 101 -0.53 8.21 -7.47
C GLY A 101 -1.37 7.45 -8.49
N ASP A 102 -2.48 6.81 -8.08
CA ASP A 102 -3.38 6.11 -9.00
C ASP A 102 -4.17 7.04 -9.94
N GLY A 103 -4.28 6.61 -11.19
CA GLY A 103 -5.06 7.26 -12.24
C GLY A 103 -4.29 8.37 -12.95
N ALA A 104 -4.17 9.53 -12.33
CA ALA A 104 -3.46 10.66 -12.94
C ALA A 104 -1.94 10.44 -12.89
N THR A 105 -1.24 10.86 -13.95
CA THR A 105 0.24 10.86 -14.09
C THR A 105 0.96 9.51 -14.23
N GLY A 106 0.24 8.38 -14.25
CA GLY A 106 0.83 7.07 -14.60
C GLY A 106 1.94 6.61 -13.66
N CYS A 107 1.76 6.82 -12.34
CA CYS A 107 2.72 6.36 -11.34
C CYS A 107 2.80 4.84 -11.34
N ASP A 108 4.01 4.31 -11.53
CA ASP A 108 4.29 2.87 -11.56
C ASP A 108 5.02 2.42 -10.28
N TYR A 109 5.03 1.10 -10.07
CA TYR A 109 5.72 0.43 -8.97
C TYR A 109 5.28 0.92 -7.58
N LEU A 110 4.00 1.27 -7.44
CA LEU A 110 3.37 1.64 -6.17
C LEU A 110 3.26 0.41 -5.28
N ASP A 111 3.59 0.55 -3.99
CA ASP A 111 3.60 -0.56 -3.03
C ASP A 111 3.67 -0.01 -1.60
N VAL A 112 3.71 -0.92 -0.61
CA VAL A 112 4.07 -0.62 0.77
C VAL A 112 5.57 -0.30 0.87
N LEU A 113 5.88 0.86 1.46
CA LEU A 113 7.23 1.19 1.91
C LEU A 113 7.51 0.53 3.25
N ALA A 114 8.71 0.02 3.43
CA ALA A 114 9.15 -0.63 4.66
C ALA A 114 10.63 -0.39 4.93
N THR A 115 11.00 -0.28 6.20
CA THR A 115 12.39 -0.29 6.64
C THR A 115 13.06 -1.60 6.20
N PRO A 116 14.31 -1.57 5.70
CA PRO A 116 15.02 -2.76 5.27
C PRO A 116 15.11 -3.84 6.37
N GLY A 117 14.84 -5.09 6.00
CA GLY A 117 14.82 -6.22 6.94
C GLY A 117 13.52 -6.38 7.74
N ARG A 118 12.57 -5.45 7.61
CA ARG A 118 11.22 -5.52 8.24
C ARG A 118 10.10 -5.61 7.18
N GLU A 119 10.41 -5.88 5.92
CA GLU A 119 9.46 -5.80 4.80
C GLU A 119 8.31 -6.79 4.93
N VAL A 120 8.57 -8.00 5.44
CA VAL A 120 7.54 -9.04 5.58
C VAL A 120 6.51 -8.64 6.62
N GLU A 121 6.95 -8.32 7.84
CA GLU A 121 6.03 -7.97 8.94
C GLU A 121 5.29 -6.64 8.70
N VAL A 122 5.95 -5.65 8.07
CA VAL A 122 5.30 -4.38 7.69
C VAL A 122 4.21 -4.63 6.66
N ARG A 123 4.49 -5.44 5.63
CA ARG A 123 3.51 -5.78 4.61
C ARG A 123 2.33 -6.56 5.20
N GLU A 124 2.60 -7.52 6.06
CA GLU A 124 1.57 -8.29 6.76
C GLU A 124 0.65 -7.38 7.58
N ALA A 125 1.22 -6.48 8.38
CA ALA A 125 0.46 -5.52 9.17
C ALA A 125 -0.31 -4.51 8.31
N ALA A 126 0.27 -4.04 7.20
CA ALA A 126 -0.37 -3.12 6.26
C ALA A 126 -1.59 -3.77 5.61
N LEU A 127 -1.49 -5.02 5.15
CA LEU A 127 -2.63 -5.76 4.58
C LEU A 127 -3.70 -6.06 5.64
N SER A 128 -3.29 -6.43 6.86
CA SER A 128 -4.22 -6.61 7.97
C SER A 128 -5.02 -5.33 8.25
N ALA A 129 -4.34 -4.18 8.33
CA ALA A 129 -4.95 -2.88 8.54
C ALA A 129 -5.83 -2.43 7.36
N LEU A 130 -5.44 -2.76 6.13
CA LEU A 130 -6.26 -2.50 4.93
C LEU A 130 -7.62 -3.19 4.99
N GLY A 131 -7.69 -4.39 5.59
CA GLY A 131 -8.96 -5.09 5.78
C GLY A 131 -9.88 -4.44 6.82
N GLN A 132 -9.32 -3.63 7.74
CA GLN A 132 -10.12 -2.88 8.74
C GLN A 132 -10.75 -1.62 8.15
N ILE A 133 -10.29 -1.16 6.99
CA ILE A 133 -10.88 -0.03 6.27
C ILE A 133 -12.08 -0.54 5.47
N GLU A 134 -13.21 0.16 5.56
CA GLU A 134 -14.38 -0.16 4.75
C GLU A 134 -14.16 0.25 3.28
N TRP A 135 -14.24 -0.73 2.37
CA TRP A 135 -14.21 -0.53 0.93
C TRP A 135 -15.02 -1.61 0.21
N ASP A 136 -15.55 -1.26 -0.96
CA ASP A 136 -16.24 -2.17 -1.87
C ASP A 136 -15.29 -2.66 -2.99
N LEU A 137 -14.32 -1.81 -3.35
CA LEU A 137 -13.28 -2.08 -4.35
C LEU A 137 -11.92 -1.62 -3.83
N CYS A 138 -10.96 -2.54 -3.76
CA CYS A 138 -9.55 -2.23 -3.52
C CYS A 138 -8.79 -2.30 -4.85
N ASP A 139 -8.42 -1.14 -5.39
CA ASP A 139 -7.76 -0.99 -6.67
C ASP A 139 -6.28 -0.65 -6.47
N LEU A 140 -5.46 -1.70 -6.42
CA LEU A 140 -4.03 -1.62 -6.23
C LEU A 140 -3.30 -1.57 -7.59
N ASP A 141 -3.72 -0.67 -8.48
CA ASP A 141 -3.06 -0.44 -9.77
C ASP A 141 -1.66 0.15 -9.58
N GLY A 142 -0.76 -0.07 -10.54
CA GLY A 142 0.63 0.36 -10.45
C GLY A 142 1.51 -0.56 -9.59
N LEU A 143 0.98 -1.62 -8.98
CA LEU A 143 1.80 -2.66 -8.34
C LEU A 143 2.70 -3.35 -9.37
N TRP A 144 3.98 -3.48 -9.04
CA TRP A 144 4.87 -4.33 -9.82
C TRP A 144 4.41 -5.78 -9.71
N ARG A 145 4.24 -6.48 -10.85
CA ARG A 145 3.82 -7.89 -10.88
C ARG A 145 4.64 -8.79 -9.96
N GLU A 146 5.94 -8.55 -9.90
CA GLU A 146 6.90 -9.37 -9.16
C GLU A 146 7.24 -8.77 -7.80
N SER A 147 6.56 -7.67 -7.41
CA SER A 147 6.66 -7.19 -6.03
C SER A 147 6.21 -8.29 -5.07
N PRO A 148 6.84 -8.40 -3.89
CA PRO A 148 6.41 -9.40 -2.94
C PRO A 148 4.98 -9.13 -2.41
N THR A 149 4.47 -7.90 -2.50
CA THR A 149 3.05 -7.59 -2.23
C THR A 149 2.11 -8.20 -3.26
N ALA A 150 2.38 -8.03 -4.56
CA ALA A 150 1.57 -8.62 -5.61
C ALA A 150 1.57 -10.16 -5.52
N LEU A 151 2.73 -10.76 -5.24
CA LEU A 151 2.86 -12.21 -5.05
C LEU A 151 2.09 -12.72 -3.83
N LEU A 152 2.17 -12.01 -2.70
CA LEU A 152 1.42 -12.36 -1.48
C LEU A 152 -0.09 -12.27 -1.70
N LEU A 153 -0.57 -11.22 -2.36
CA LEU A 153 -1.99 -11.07 -2.71
C LEU A 153 -2.45 -12.16 -3.66
N ALA A 154 -1.64 -12.55 -4.64
CA ALA A 154 -1.95 -13.66 -5.54
C ALA A 154 -2.03 -15.01 -4.82
N GLN A 155 -1.18 -15.23 -3.82
CA GLN A 155 -1.21 -16.43 -2.98
C GLN A 155 -2.46 -16.49 -2.09
N ARG A 156 -2.84 -15.35 -1.49
CA ARG A 156 -3.98 -15.24 -0.57
C ARG A 156 -5.33 -15.26 -1.27
N PHE A 157 -5.40 -14.62 -2.44
CA PHE A 157 -6.61 -14.46 -3.22
C PHE A 157 -6.42 -15.01 -4.64
N PRO A 158 -6.50 -16.33 -4.84
CA PRO A 158 -6.47 -16.92 -6.18
C PRO A 158 -7.68 -16.46 -6.99
N SER A 159 -7.46 -16.09 -8.26
CA SER A 159 -8.51 -15.51 -9.13
C SER A 159 -9.64 -16.46 -9.52
N VAL A 160 -9.61 -17.71 -9.05
CA VAL A 160 -10.55 -18.77 -9.46
C VAL A 160 -11.79 -18.81 -8.55
N ARG A 161 -11.70 -18.31 -7.32
CA ARG A 161 -12.80 -18.36 -6.36
C ARG A 161 -12.77 -17.20 -5.36
N PRO A 162 -13.92 -16.81 -4.80
CA PRO A 162 -13.95 -15.94 -3.64
C PRO A 162 -13.24 -16.57 -2.44
N VAL A 163 -12.53 -15.76 -1.65
CA VAL A 163 -11.90 -16.17 -0.39
C VAL A 163 -12.36 -15.23 0.71
N ALA A 164 -12.71 -15.80 1.87
CA ALA A 164 -13.01 -15.02 3.07
C ALA A 164 -11.81 -14.14 3.46
N ALA A 165 -12.03 -12.84 3.61
CA ALA A 165 -11.00 -11.85 3.92
C ALA A 165 -10.16 -12.26 5.14
N ASN A 166 -10.83 -12.66 6.24
CA ASN A 166 -10.18 -13.08 7.47
C ASN A 166 -9.31 -14.33 7.28
N ALA A 167 -9.79 -15.31 6.51
CA ALA A 167 -9.03 -16.53 6.20
C ALA A 167 -7.78 -16.25 5.34
N ALA A 168 -7.81 -15.16 4.57
CA ALA A 168 -6.71 -14.71 3.72
C ALA A 168 -5.79 -13.69 4.41
N GLY A 169 -5.99 -13.39 5.69
CA GLY A 169 -5.14 -12.47 6.45
C GLY A 169 -5.41 -10.98 6.19
N LEU A 170 -6.56 -10.64 5.59
CA LEU A 170 -7.14 -9.29 5.72
C LEU A 170 -8.02 -9.32 6.97
N ALA A 171 -7.65 -8.63 8.03
CA ALA A 171 -8.48 -8.58 9.22
C ALA A 171 -9.73 -7.73 8.95
N GLY A 172 -10.92 -8.10 9.41
CA GLY A 172 -12.11 -7.24 9.28
C GLY A 172 -13.42 -8.01 9.31
N ALA A 173 -14.44 -7.46 8.65
CA ALA A 173 -15.68 -8.19 8.41
C ALA A 173 -15.39 -9.43 7.54
N ASP A 174 -15.99 -10.57 7.88
CA ASP A 174 -15.81 -11.82 7.14
C ASP A 174 -16.51 -11.77 5.77
N THR A 175 -15.87 -11.08 4.84
CA THR A 175 -16.41 -10.77 3.51
C THR A 175 -15.69 -11.61 2.48
N ALA A 176 -16.43 -12.14 1.50
CA ALA A 176 -15.85 -12.87 0.39
C ALA A 176 -15.19 -11.89 -0.60
N VAL A 177 -13.87 -11.99 -0.76
CA VAL A 177 -13.08 -11.17 -1.66
C VAL A 177 -12.76 -11.95 -2.93
N VAL A 178 -12.91 -11.30 -4.09
CA VAL A 178 -12.49 -11.83 -5.38
C VAL A 178 -11.38 -10.94 -5.92
N ARG A 179 -10.22 -11.53 -6.25
CA ARG A 179 -9.11 -10.81 -6.86
C ARG A 179 -9.13 -10.96 -8.38
N ASP A 180 -9.33 -9.84 -9.06
CA ASP A 180 -9.05 -9.69 -10.49
C ASP A 180 -7.69 -9.03 -10.66
N ALA A 181 -6.80 -9.66 -11.43
CA ALA A 181 -5.47 -9.13 -11.70
C ALA A 181 -5.20 -9.15 -13.20
N ARG A 182 -4.82 -7.98 -13.74
CA ARG A 182 -4.60 -7.78 -15.16
C ARG A 182 -3.26 -7.07 -15.36
N LEU A 183 -2.52 -7.48 -16.39
CA LEU A 183 -1.42 -6.66 -16.88
C LEU A 183 -2.00 -5.44 -17.59
N ARG A 184 -1.64 -4.25 -17.11
CA ARG A 184 -2.06 -2.99 -17.73
C ARG A 184 -0.96 -2.37 -18.57
N PHE A 185 0.22 -2.18 -17.99
CA PHE A 185 1.34 -1.51 -18.64
C PHE A 185 2.59 -2.39 -18.61
N VAL A 186 3.33 -2.38 -19.73
CA VAL A 186 4.67 -2.98 -19.83
C VAL A 186 5.60 -1.85 -20.23
N CYS A 187 6.44 -1.40 -19.30
CA CYS A 187 7.45 -0.40 -19.60
C CYS A 187 8.65 -1.11 -20.25
N PRO A 188 8.91 -0.93 -21.56
CA PRO A 188 10.11 -1.48 -22.16
C PRO A 188 11.32 -0.79 -21.54
N HIS A 189 12.20 -1.57 -20.94
CA HIS A 189 13.49 -1.10 -20.46
C HIS A 189 14.60 -1.73 -21.28
N ILE A 190 15.72 -1.03 -21.38
CA ILE A 190 16.95 -1.56 -21.95
C ILE A 190 17.91 -1.73 -20.77
N PRO A 191 18.33 -2.95 -20.44
CA PRO A 191 19.36 -3.15 -19.43
C PRO A 191 20.64 -2.47 -19.92
N LEU A 192 21.20 -1.58 -19.09
CA LEU A 192 22.48 -0.94 -19.36
C LEU A 192 23.58 -1.83 -18.81
N ASP A 193 23.79 -2.96 -19.48
CA ASP A 193 24.87 -3.89 -19.17
C ASP A 193 26.16 -3.47 -19.88
N GLY A 194 27.28 -3.54 -19.17
CA GLY A 194 28.59 -3.22 -19.72
C GLY A 194 28.93 -1.72 -19.72
N THR A 195 29.87 -1.35 -20.57
CA THR A 195 30.37 0.02 -20.72
C THR A 195 29.50 0.85 -21.65
N TRP A 196 29.60 2.17 -21.53
CA TRP A 196 28.93 3.10 -22.44
C TRP A 196 29.26 2.82 -23.92
N GLN A 197 30.50 2.41 -24.21
CA GLN A 197 30.93 2.06 -25.56
C GLN A 197 30.23 0.80 -26.09
N GLU A 198 30.03 -0.22 -25.26
CA GLU A 198 29.33 -1.45 -25.62
C GLU A 198 27.84 -1.18 -25.89
N PHE A 199 27.21 -0.36 -25.05
CA PHE A 199 25.84 0.10 -25.27
C PHE A 199 25.69 0.85 -26.60
N LEU A 200 26.57 1.82 -26.88
CA LEU A 200 26.55 2.57 -28.14
C LEU A 200 26.76 1.68 -29.37
N ALA A 201 27.65 0.69 -29.28
CA ALA A 201 27.86 -0.28 -30.36
C ALA A 201 26.62 -1.15 -30.62
N GLY A 202 25.79 -1.37 -29.60
CA GLY A 202 24.54 -2.13 -29.68
C GLY A 202 23.35 -1.38 -30.31
N LEU A 203 23.36 -0.04 -30.31
CA LEU A 203 22.27 0.79 -30.85
C LEU A 203 22.23 0.88 -32.38
N GLY A 204 23.26 0.40 -33.08
CA GLY A 204 23.47 0.60 -34.52
C GLY A 204 23.04 -0.55 -35.43
N ARG A 205 21.99 -1.32 -35.11
CA ARG A 205 21.48 -2.40 -35.98
C ARG A 205 19.99 -2.24 -36.29
#